data_AF-A0A9J7ACP9-F1
#
_entry.id   AF-A0A9J7ACP9-F1
#
_cell.length_a   1.000
_cell.length_b   1.000
_cell.length_c   1.000
_cell.angle_alpha   90.00
_cell.angle_beta   90.00
_cell.angle_gamma   90.00
#
_symmetry.space_group_name_H-M   'P 1'
#
loop_
_entity.id
_entity.type
_entity.pdbx_description
1 polymer ?
#
loop_
_entity_poly.entity_id
_entity_poly.type
_entity_poly.pdbx_seq_one_letter_code
_entity_poly.pdbx_strand_id
1 'polypeptide(L)'
;MKTLLSILLFSGLLLAQLCFVQPSVAQVYKWVDENGKVNFSDKPPVAAKTETVNLNHSKVSDERQREIKQQRLQQQQQLLKSMEAERKSLEKQRAEQRQAKKEHEVLCAKLKKNKEKAIWATHFYTTDKNGERVYDDEKTAEAIRQKAIDNYDQTCLKK
;
A
#
# COMPACT_ATOMS: atom_id res chain seq x y z
N MET A 1 28.07 67.15 14.73
CA MET A 1 27.28 67.13 15.98
C MET A 1 25.78 66.84 15.75
N LYS A 2 25.09 67.52 14.81
CA LYS A 2 23.65 67.28 14.55
C LYS A 2 23.30 65.84 14.12
N THR A 3 24.13 65.21 13.29
CA THR A 3 23.94 63.81 12.82
C THR A 3 24.15 62.77 13.92
N LEU A 4 25.15 62.96 14.78
CA LEU A 4 25.39 62.12 15.96
C LEU A 4 24.26 62.23 16.98
N LEU A 5 23.72 63.44 17.19
CA LEU A 5 22.56 63.67 18.05
C LEU A 5 21.30 63.00 17.49
N SER A 6 21.07 63.08 16.17
CA SER A 6 19.95 62.38 15.52
C SER A 6 20.09 60.86 15.58
N ILE A 7 21.28 60.28 15.40
CA ILE A 7 21.50 58.83 15.52
C ILE A 7 21.27 58.35 16.96
N LEU A 8 21.71 59.12 17.96
CA LEU A 8 21.45 58.80 19.37
C LEU A 8 19.96 58.91 19.72
N LEU A 9 19.24 59.89 19.15
CA LEU A 9 17.78 60.02 19.33
C LEU A 9 17.00 58.89 18.62
N PHE A 10 17.40 58.50 17.41
CA PHE A 10 16.79 57.37 16.68
C PHE A 10 17.10 56.02 17.34
N SER A 11 18.33 55.83 17.84
CA SER A 11 18.72 54.63 18.59
C SER A 11 17.96 54.52 19.91
N GLY A 12 17.80 55.64 20.64
CA GLY A 12 17.00 55.69 21.85
C GLY A 12 15.51 55.41 21.59
N LEU A 13 14.96 55.92 20.49
CA LEU A 13 13.57 55.67 20.10
C LEU A 13 13.34 54.19 19.70
N LEU A 14 14.30 53.58 18.99
CA LEU A 14 14.23 52.16 18.61
C LEU A 14 14.36 51.24 19.83
N LEU A 15 15.24 51.57 20.79
CA LEU A 15 15.36 50.83 22.06
C LEU A 15 14.08 50.94 22.90
N ALA A 16 13.43 52.11 22.92
CA ALA A 16 12.19 52.31 23.65
C ALA A 16 11.01 51.47 23.09
N GLN A 17 10.98 51.21 21.78
CA GLN A 17 9.94 50.36 21.17
C GLN A 17 10.12 48.86 21.49
N LEU A 18 11.34 48.39 21.74
CA LEU A 18 11.62 47.00 22.12
C LEU A 18 11.15 46.66 23.55
N CYS A 19 10.89 47.66 24.41
CA CYS A 19 10.39 47.44 25.77
C CYS A 19 8.88 47.18 25.86
N PHE A 20 8.12 47.25 24.76
CA PHE A 20 6.66 47.03 24.73
C PHE A 20 6.26 45.59 24.35
N VAL A 21 7.13 44.59 24.53
CA VAL A 21 6.73 43.19 24.38
C VAL A 21 5.93 42.77 25.63
N GLN A 22 4.61 42.94 25.59
CA GLN A 22 3.75 42.41 26.65
C GLN A 22 3.81 40.87 26.62
N PRO A 23 4.06 40.20 27.76
CA PRO A 23 3.98 38.75 27.82
C PRO A 23 2.53 38.32 27.51
N SER A 24 2.32 37.60 26.42
CA SER A 24 1.02 36.99 26.12
C SER A 24 0.79 35.83 27.08
N VAL A 25 0.05 36.08 28.16
CA VAL A 25 -0.37 35.03 29.10
C VAL A 25 -1.52 34.26 28.45
N ALA A 26 -1.27 33.04 27.96
CA ALA A 26 -2.30 32.18 27.40
C ALA A 26 -3.27 31.73 28.51
N GLN A 27 -4.50 32.26 28.50
CA GLN A 27 -5.56 31.93 29.45
C GLN A 27 -6.71 31.27 28.71
N VAL A 28 -7.21 30.15 29.23
CA VAL A 28 -8.41 29.47 28.70
C VAL A 28 -9.59 29.86 29.56
N TYR A 29 -10.65 30.36 28.93
CA TYR A 29 -11.89 30.76 29.58
C TYR A 29 -12.95 29.69 29.39
N LYS A 30 -13.70 29.41 30.45
CA LYS A 30 -14.89 28.55 30.43
C LYS A 30 -16.13 29.40 30.65
N TRP A 31 -17.18 29.16 29.85
CA TRP A 31 -18.51 29.76 30.06
C TRP A 31 -19.61 28.78 29.65
N VAL A 32 -20.83 29.09 30.08
CA VAL A 32 -22.04 28.37 29.69
C VAL A 32 -22.83 29.29 28.75
N ASP A 33 -23.23 28.78 27.59
CA ASP A 33 -24.05 29.54 26.65
C ASP A 33 -25.55 29.50 27.03
N GLU A 34 -26.37 30.24 26.27
CA GLU A 34 -27.82 30.36 26.49
C GLU A 34 -28.57 29.01 26.43
N ASN A 35 -27.98 28.01 25.78
CA ASN A 35 -28.54 26.66 25.68
C ASN A 35 -28.04 25.72 26.79
N GLY A 36 -27.29 26.23 27.77
CA GLY A 36 -26.72 25.45 28.87
C GLY A 36 -25.47 24.65 28.50
N LYS A 37 -24.86 24.86 27.33
CA LYS A 37 -23.68 24.12 26.89
C LYS A 37 -22.40 24.81 27.38
N VAL A 38 -21.50 23.99 27.95
CA VAL A 38 -20.18 24.43 28.41
C VAL A 38 -19.24 24.60 27.22
N ASN A 39 -18.64 25.77 27.09
CA ASN A 39 -17.69 26.10 26.04
C ASN A 39 -16.35 26.55 26.63
N PHE A 40 -15.26 26.37 25.88
CA PHE A 40 -13.89 26.77 26.23
C PHE A 40 -13.26 27.57 25.07
N SER A 41 -12.54 28.64 25.35
CA SER A 41 -11.85 29.46 24.34
C SER A 41 -10.68 30.24 24.94
N ASP A 42 -9.73 30.58 24.08
CA ASP A 42 -8.59 31.44 24.40
C ASP A 42 -8.98 32.93 24.46
N LYS A 43 -10.24 33.27 24.14
CA LYS A 43 -10.81 34.62 24.18
C LYS A 43 -12.12 34.63 24.98
N PRO A 44 -12.32 35.58 25.90
CA PRO A 44 -13.56 35.68 26.67
C PRO A 44 -14.73 36.15 25.76
N PRO A 45 -15.91 35.52 25.82
CA PRO A 45 -17.12 36.04 25.17
C PRO A 45 -17.56 37.39 25.75
N VAL A 46 -18.05 38.28 24.88
CA VAL A 46 -18.46 39.66 25.24
C VAL A 46 -19.72 39.70 26.13
N ALA A 47 -20.56 38.67 26.08
CA ALA A 47 -21.90 38.67 26.68
C ALA A 47 -22.11 37.65 27.83
N ALA A 48 -21.08 36.91 28.26
CA ALA A 48 -21.22 35.88 29.29
C ALA A 48 -20.22 36.05 30.44
N LYS A 49 -20.62 35.66 31.65
CA LYS A 49 -19.68 35.54 32.78
C LYS A 49 -18.68 34.42 32.47
N THR A 50 -17.39 34.76 32.46
CA THR A 50 -16.30 33.83 32.16
C THR A 50 -15.54 33.46 33.42
N GLU A 51 -15.20 32.19 33.57
CA GLU A 51 -14.25 31.72 34.58
C GLU A 51 -12.92 31.37 33.91
N THR A 52 -11.82 31.87 34.47
CA THR A 52 -10.48 31.52 33.99
C THR A 52 -10.12 30.11 34.48
N VAL A 53 -9.80 29.23 33.55
CA VAL A 53 -9.36 27.86 33.85
C VAL A 53 -7.86 27.86 34.05
N ASN A 54 -7.42 27.47 35.25
CA ASN A 54 -6.01 27.18 35.50
C ASN A 54 -5.71 25.76 34.98
N LEU A 55 -5.03 25.68 33.83
CA LEU A 55 -4.56 24.41 33.28
C LEU A 55 -3.34 23.94 34.06
N ASN A 56 -3.56 23.10 35.06
CA ASN A 56 -2.48 22.34 35.68
C ASN A 56 -1.96 21.32 34.66
N HIS A 57 -0.72 21.50 34.21
CA HIS A 57 -0.01 20.48 33.45
C HIS A 57 0.33 19.31 34.38
N SER A 58 -0.61 18.38 34.55
CA SER A 58 -0.33 17.11 35.22
C SER A 58 0.66 16.34 34.36
N LYS A 59 1.88 16.12 34.89
CA LYS A 59 2.85 15.22 34.26
C LYS A 59 2.20 13.83 34.19
N VAL A 60 2.12 13.26 32.99
CA VAL A 60 1.72 11.85 32.82
C VAL A 60 2.69 11.00 33.63
N SER A 61 2.18 10.08 34.45
CA SER A 61 3.02 9.21 35.28
C SER A 61 3.99 8.40 34.42
N ASP A 62 5.18 8.10 34.96
CA ASP A 62 6.18 7.30 34.26
C ASP A 62 5.64 5.93 33.85
N GLU A 63 4.75 5.35 34.67
CA GLU A 63 4.04 4.11 34.38
C GLU A 63 3.17 4.24 33.12
N ARG A 64 2.35 5.29 33.03
CA ARG A 64 1.53 5.54 31.85
C ARG A 64 2.35 5.86 30.60
N GLN A 65 3.50 6.51 30.74
CA GLN A 65 4.43 6.69 29.62
C GLN A 65 5.01 5.36 29.12
N ARG A 66 5.36 4.44 30.04
CA ARG A 66 5.84 3.10 29.67
C ARG A 66 4.77 2.28 28.97
N GLU A 67 3.52 2.32 29.46
CA GLU A 67 2.37 1.66 28.81
C GLU A 67 2.17 2.18 27.38
N ILE A 68 2.13 3.50 27.18
CA ILE A 68 1.99 4.11 25.85
C ILE A 68 3.12 3.67 24.92
N LYS A 69 4.37 3.62 25.43
CA LYS A 69 5.53 3.16 24.65
C LYS A 69 5.39 1.68 24.26
N GLN A 70 4.98 0.83 25.19
CA GLN A 70 4.77 -0.60 24.93
C GLN A 70 3.66 -0.82 23.91
N GLN A 71 2.54 -0.10 24.03
CA GLN A 71 1.43 -0.18 23.08
C GLN A 71 1.87 0.24 21.67
N ARG A 72 2.64 1.32 21.55
CA ARG A 72 3.22 1.76 20.25
C ARG A 72 4.14 0.70 19.66
N LEU A 73 5.01 0.09 20.47
CA LEU A 73 5.90 -0.98 20.00
C LEU A 73 5.11 -2.21 19.54
N GLN A 74 4.06 -2.59 20.26
CA GLN A 74 3.18 -3.70 19.86
C GLN A 74 2.47 -3.41 18.53
N GLN A 75 1.92 -2.21 18.37
CA GLN A 75 1.28 -1.78 17.12
C GLN A 75 2.27 -1.79 15.94
N GLN A 76 3.49 -1.29 16.16
CA GLN A 76 4.54 -1.31 15.15
C GLN A 76 4.92 -2.75 14.76
N GLN A 77 5.08 -3.64 15.74
CA GLN A 77 5.37 -5.06 15.47
C GLN A 77 4.23 -5.75 14.72
N GLN A 78 2.97 -5.46 15.07
CA GLN A 78 1.81 -6.01 14.36
C GLN A 78 1.77 -5.53 12.91
N LEU A 79 2.03 -4.24 12.66
CA LEU A 79 2.11 -3.69 11.32
C LEU A 79 3.24 -4.33 10.50
N LEU A 80 4.44 -4.46 11.07
CA LEU A 80 5.56 -5.11 10.37
C LEU A 80 5.24 -6.58 10.04
N LYS A 81 4.62 -7.31 10.97
CA LYS A 81 4.18 -8.69 10.74
C LYS A 81 3.14 -8.80 9.62
N SER A 82 2.16 -7.89 9.57
CA SER A 82 1.14 -7.91 8.51
C SER A 82 1.76 -7.61 7.13
N MET A 83 2.65 -6.62 7.06
CA MET A 83 3.38 -6.27 5.84
C MET A 83 4.27 -7.42 5.35
N GLU A 84 4.96 -8.11 6.25
CA GLU A 84 5.77 -9.29 5.90
C GLU A 84 4.90 -10.46 5.40
N ALA A 85 3.76 -10.70 6.04
CA ALA A 85 2.83 -11.75 5.63
C ALA A 85 2.25 -11.46 4.24
N GLU A 86 1.85 -10.21 3.98
CA GLU A 86 1.36 -9.77 2.68
C GLU A 86 2.45 -9.91 1.61
N ARG A 87 3.67 -9.46 1.90
CA ARG A 87 4.82 -9.61 0.97
C ARG A 87 5.07 -11.07 0.62
N LYS A 88 5.11 -11.96 1.61
CA LYS A 88 5.30 -13.41 1.39
C LYS A 88 4.16 -14.02 0.58
N SER A 89 2.92 -13.61 0.84
CA SER A 89 1.75 -14.04 0.08
C SER A 89 1.86 -13.62 -1.40
N LEU A 90 2.18 -12.35 -1.66
CA LEU A 90 2.37 -11.83 -3.01
C LEU A 90 3.56 -12.48 -3.74
N GLU A 91 4.67 -12.70 -3.04
CA GLU A 91 5.84 -13.42 -3.58
C GLU A 91 5.46 -14.85 -3.98
N LYS A 92 4.72 -15.56 -3.12
CA LYS A 92 4.22 -16.91 -3.40
C LYS A 92 3.27 -16.93 -4.60
N GLN A 93 2.27 -16.05 -4.63
CA GLN A 93 1.34 -15.95 -5.75
C GLN A 93 2.07 -15.64 -7.07
N ARG A 94 3.04 -14.72 -7.05
CA ARG A 94 3.86 -14.41 -8.23
C ARG A 94 4.72 -15.60 -8.66
N ALA A 95 5.24 -16.38 -7.72
CA ALA A 95 6.01 -17.58 -8.02
C ALA A 95 5.11 -18.66 -8.66
N GLU A 96 3.93 -18.90 -8.10
CA GLU A 96 2.93 -19.83 -8.63
C GLU A 96 2.47 -19.43 -10.03
N GLN A 97 2.15 -18.15 -10.25
CA GLN A 97 1.77 -17.64 -11.57
C GLN A 97 2.90 -17.79 -12.60
N ARG A 98 4.16 -17.50 -12.20
CA ARG A 98 5.32 -17.71 -13.08
C ARG A 98 5.51 -19.19 -13.42
N GLN A 99 5.32 -20.07 -12.44
CA GLN A 99 5.47 -21.51 -12.65
C GLN A 99 4.37 -22.03 -13.57
N ALA A 100 3.11 -21.68 -13.33
CA ALA A 100 1.97 -22.03 -14.19
C ALA A 100 2.17 -21.52 -15.62
N LYS A 101 2.68 -20.29 -15.79
CA LYS A 101 3.01 -19.74 -17.11
C LYS A 101 4.09 -20.56 -17.82
N LYS A 102 5.17 -20.90 -17.12
CA LYS A 102 6.25 -21.74 -17.69
C LYS A 102 5.75 -23.12 -18.08
N GLU A 103 4.94 -23.76 -17.24
CA GLU A 103 4.35 -25.07 -17.51
C GLU A 103 3.43 -25.01 -18.74
N HIS A 104 2.62 -23.96 -18.86
CA HIS A 104 1.79 -23.71 -20.03
C HIS A 104 2.62 -23.48 -21.30
N GLU A 105 3.69 -22.67 -21.23
CA GLU A 105 4.61 -22.45 -22.35
C GLU A 105 5.26 -23.77 -22.83
N VAL A 106 5.73 -24.61 -21.90
CA VAL A 106 6.32 -25.92 -22.21
C VAL A 106 5.29 -26.85 -22.84
N LEU A 107 4.08 -26.90 -22.28
CA LEU A 107 2.96 -27.66 -22.83
C LEU A 107 2.66 -27.24 -24.28
N CYS A 108 2.55 -25.93 -24.51
CA CYS A 108 2.25 -25.40 -25.83
C CYS A 108 3.38 -25.61 -26.84
N ALA A 109 4.64 -25.55 -26.43
CA ALA A 109 5.76 -25.93 -27.27
C ALA A 109 5.69 -27.41 -27.68
N LYS A 110 5.30 -28.32 -26.77
CA LYS A 110 5.11 -29.74 -27.07
C LYS A 110 3.95 -29.97 -28.03
N LEU A 111 2.79 -29.34 -27.77
CA LEU A 111 1.61 -29.47 -28.62
C LEU A 111 1.85 -28.90 -30.02
N LYS A 112 2.56 -27.77 -30.14
CA LYS A 112 2.96 -27.21 -31.44
C LYS A 112 3.80 -28.19 -32.25
N LYS A 113 4.83 -28.79 -31.65
CA LYS A 113 5.66 -29.81 -32.31
C LYS A 113 4.84 -31.03 -32.73
N ASN A 114 3.88 -31.46 -31.91
CA ASN A 114 3.01 -32.58 -32.25
C ASN A 114 2.08 -32.25 -33.43
N LYS A 115 1.50 -31.04 -33.44
CA LYS A 115 0.68 -30.52 -34.55
C LYS A 115 1.50 -30.49 -35.85
N GLU A 116 2.70 -29.89 -35.82
CA GLU A 116 3.60 -29.82 -36.98
C GLU A 116 3.96 -31.22 -37.51
N LYS A 117 4.30 -32.15 -36.61
CA LYS A 117 4.57 -33.54 -36.99
C LYS A 117 3.37 -34.23 -37.64
N ALA A 118 2.16 -34.02 -37.11
CA ALA A 118 0.96 -34.62 -37.67
C ALA A 118 0.66 -34.04 -39.06
N ILE A 119 0.82 -32.73 -39.24
CA ILE A 119 0.60 -32.05 -40.54
C ILE A 119 1.61 -32.53 -41.59
N TRP A 120 2.88 -32.70 -41.22
CA TRP A 120 3.93 -33.13 -42.16
C TRP A 120 4.01 -34.65 -42.37
N ALA A 121 3.35 -35.45 -41.55
CA ALA A 121 3.37 -36.91 -41.70
C ALA A 121 2.57 -37.35 -42.93
N THR A 122 3.26 -38.04 -43.85
CA THR A 122 2.65 -38.65 -45.05
C THR A 122 1.82 -39.88 -44.71
N HIS A 123 2.27 -40.70 -43.75
CA HIS A 123 1.59 -41.92 -43.33
C HIS A 123 1.60 -42.06 -41.81
N PHE A 124 0.48 -42.53 -41.26
CA PHE A 124 0.38 -42.94 -39.87
C PHE A 124 0.36 -44.47 -39.80
N TYR A 125 0.94 -45.00 -38.73
CA TYR A 125 0.96 -46.43 -38.50
C TYR A 125 0.98 -46.73 -37.01
N THR A 126 0.50 -47.92 -36.67
CA THR A 126 0.68 -48.53 -35.35
C THR A 126 1.59 -49.75 -35.49
N THR A 127 2.24 -50.14 -34.39
CA THR A 127 3.01 -51.36 -34.34
C THR A 127 2.17 -52.44 -33.66
N ASP A 128 1.99 -53.57 -34.31
CA ASP A 128 1.23 -54.68 -33.75
C ASP A 128 2.05 -55.46 -32.70
N LYS A 129 1.44 -56.51 -32.14
CA LYS A 129 2.07 -57.40 -31.15
C LYS A 129 3.29 -58.17 -31.68
N ASN A 130 3.44 -58.29 -33.00
CA ASN A 130 4.53 -58.99 -33.67
C ASN A 130 5.66 -58.03 -34.08
N GLY A 131 5.48 -56.72 -33.89
CA GLY A 131 6.44 -55.69 -34.29
C GLY A 131 6.24 -55.17 -35.72
N GLU A 132 5.18 -55.61 -36.41
CA GLU A 132 4.87 -55.19 -37.77
C GLU A 132 4.10 -53.85 -37.79
N ARG A 133 4.36 -53.03 -38.81
CA ARG A 133 3.66 -51.76 -38.99
C ARG A 133 2.33 -51.97 -39.69
N VAL A 134 1.25 -51.58 -39.04
CA VAL A 134 -0.10 -51.51 -39.61
C VAL A 134 -0.40 -50.05 -39.93
N TYR A 135 -0.49 -49.72 -41.20
CA TYR A 135 -0.74 -48.35 -41.67
C TYR A 135 -2.21 -47.99 -41.54
N ASP A 136 -2.47 -46.76 -41.11
CA ASP A 136 -3.82 -46.21 -40.96
C ASP A 136 -4.39 -45.82 -42.34
N ASP A 137 -5.72 -45.87 -42.48
CA ASP A 137 -6.41 -45.35 -43.66
C ASP A 137 -6.44 -43.81 -43.68
N GLU A 138 -6.76 -43.21 -44.83
CA GLU A 138 -6.73 -41.74 -44.96
C GLU A 138 -7.71 -41.05 -44.01
N LYS A 139 -8.87 -41.67 -43.74
CA LYS A 139 -9.86 -41.12 -42.81
C LYS A 139 -9.32 -41.04 -41.39
N THR A 140 -8.61 -42.09 -40.96
CA THR A 140 -7.97 -42.18 -39.64
C THR A 140 -6.78 -41.24 -39.57
N ALA A 141 -5.96 -41.17 -40.61
CA ALA A 141 -4.87 -40.21 -40.73
C ALA A 141 -5.36 -38.77 -40.57
N GLU A 142 -6.43 -38.39 -41.27
CA GLU A 142 -6.99 -37.04 -41.17
C GLU A 142 -7.57 -36.75 -39.79
N ALA A 143 -8.25 -37.72 -39.17
CA ALA A 143 -8.73 -37.57 -37.79
C ALA A 143 -7.57 -37.36 -36.79
N ILE A 144 -6.42 -38.02 -36.98
CA ILE A 144 -5.22 -37.81 -36.16
C ILE A 144 -4.68 -36.39 -36.34
N ARG A 145 -4.59 -35.91 -37.59
CA ARG A 145 -4.15 -34.53 -37.90
C ARG A 145 -5.06 -33.51 -37.24
N GLN A 146 -6.37 -33.62 -37.47
CA GLN A 146 -7.34 -32.69 -36.93
C GLN A 146 -7.32 -32.68 -35.39
N LYS A 147 -7.22 -33.86 -34.76
CA LYS A 147 -7.08 -33.95 -33.30
C LYS A 147 -5.83 -33.23 -32.78
N ALA A 148 -4.70 -33.31 -33.49
CA ALA A 148 -3.48 -32.61 -33.10
C ALA A 148 -3.61 -31.08 -33.27
N ILE A 149 -4.30 -30.63 -34.31
CA ILE A 149 -4.63 -29.22 -34.55
C ILE A 149 -5.53 -28.69 -33.45
N ASP A 150 -6.66 -29.35 -33.20
CA ASP A 150 -7.67 -28.95 -32.22
C ASP A 150 -7.09 -28.91 -30.81
N ASN A 151 -6.28 -29.91 -30.44
CA ASN A 151 -5.66 -29.97 -29.12
C ASN A 151 -4.73 -28.77 -28.88
N TYR A 152 -3.93 -28.38 -29.87
CA TYR A 152 -3.11 -27.18 -29.76
C TYR A 152 -3.97 -25.92 -29.70
N ASP A 153 -4.94 -25.77 -30.61
CA ASP A 153 -5.73 -24.54 -30.71
C ASP A 153 -6.57 -24.31 -29.44
N GLN A 154 -7.22 -25.36 -28.91
CA GLN A 154 -8.02 -25.29 -27.70
C GLN A 154 -7.18 -25.04 -26.44
N THR A 155 -5.98 -25.62 -26.35
CA THR A 155 -5.13 -25.51 -25.14
C THR A 155 -4.28 -24.24 -25.12
N CYS A 156 -3.87 -23.75 -26.29
CA CYS A 156 -2.84 -22.72 -26.41
C CYS A 156 -3.31 -21.41 -27.06
N LEU A 157 -4.39 -21.42 -27.84
CA LEU A 157 -4.88 -20.22 -28.53
C LEU A 157 -6.20 -19.69 -27.96
N LYS A 158 -7.00 -20.56 -27.32
CA LYS A 158 -8.24 -20.16 -26.68
C LYS A 158 -7.93 -19.42 -25.36
N LYS A 159 -8.29 -18.13 -25.30
CA LYS A 159 -8.25 -17.32 -24.07
C LYS A 159 -9.46 -17.59 -23.19
#